data_AF-A0A7C0V679-F1
#
_entry.id   AF-A0A7C0V679-F1
#
_cell.length_a   1.000
_cell.length_b   1.000
_cell.length_c   1.000
_cell.angle_alpha   90.00
_cell.angle_beta   90.00
_cell.angle_gamma   90.00
#
_symmetry.space_group_name_H-M   'P 1'
#
loop_
_entity.id
_entity.type
_entity.pdbx_description
1 polymer ?
#
loop_
_entity_poly.entity_id
_entity_poly.type
_entity_poly.pdbx_seq_one_letter_code
_entity_poly.pdbx_strand_id
1 'polypeptide(L)'
;MDSLLLEIGTEEMPAGYIQPALDAMAVQLLRRMDEARIAHGEARTFGTPRRLAVLVDDVAPKQAAVSTEMIGPPAKVAYDAEGRLTLAAEKFAEKAGVKIGALSIRHTERGDYLVARKTERGRATRTLLQQILPEVILALPFPKTMRWGSLKIAFGRPIHNLVAMLGDRVVAFNLGGIKSGRATRGHFFMHPGKISLADARHYVDRLREAQVIVAIDERRQAVAEAVEAAARSAGGTVIDDPALLDIVTNLV
;
A
#
# COMPACT_ATOMS: atom_id res chain seq x y z
N MET A 1 -7.05 1.01 14.27
CA MET A 1 -6.22 0.75 13.08
C MET A 1 -5.87 2.09 12.48
N ASP A 2 -4.76 2.18 11.73
CA ASP A 2 -4.25 3.46 11.21
C ASP A 2 -4.50 3.55 9.70
N SER A 3 -4.53 4.76 9.13
CA SER A 3 -4.57 4.94 7.68
C SER A 3 -3.14 4.97 7.10
N LEU A 4 -2.92 4.25 6.00
CA LEU A 4 -1.70 4.29 5.21
C LEU A 4 -1.84 5.29 4.08
N LEU A 5 -0.96 6.29 4.02
CA LEU A 5 -0.82 7.20 2.90
C LEU A 5 0.44 6.86 2.10
N LEU A 6 0.29 6.74 0.78
CA LEU A 6 1.38 6.81 -0.18
C LEU A 6 1.11 7.93 -1.19
N GLU A 7 2.04 8.87 -1.34
CA GLU A 7 2.04 9.88 -2.40
C GLU A 7 3.33 9.80 -3.20
N ILE A 8 3.18 9.93 -4.52
CA ILE A 8 4.25 10.10 -5.50
C ILE A 8 4.06 11.49 -6.12
N GLY A 9 4.90 12.45 -5.72
CA GLY A 9 4.96 13.77 -6.34
C GLY A 9 5.90 13.73 -7.55
N THR A 10 5.44 14.18 -8.70
CA THR A 10 6.14 14.03 -9.99
C THR A 10 6.24 15.35 -10.74
N GLU A 11 7.04 15.38 -11.81
CA GLU A 11 6.81 16.34 -12.89
C GLU A 11 5.44 16.09 -13.52
N GLU A 12 4.96 17.04 -14.32
CA GLU A 12 3.66 16.96 -14.97
C GLU A 12 3.50 15.71 -15.87
N MET A 13 2.51 14.90 -15.54
CA MET A 13 2.13 13.68 -16.25
C MET A 13 1.10 14.00 -17.33
N PRO A 14 1.11 13.25 -18.45
CA PRO A 14 0.00 13.29 -19.40
C PRO A 14 -1.32 12.92 -18.71
N ALA A 15 -2.40 13.63 -19.03
CA ALA A 15 -3.73 13.42 -18.43
C ALA A 15 -4.18 11.95 -18.46
N GLY A 16 -4.02 11.28 -19.61
CA GLY A 16 -4.39 9.87 -19.77
C GLY A 16 -3.54 8.86 -19.00
N TYR A 17 -2.49 9.29 -18.28
CA TYR A 17 -1.66 8.41 -17.46
C TYR A 17 -2.16 8.35 -16.01
N ILE A 18 -2.93 9.35 -15.56
CA ILE A 18 -3.23 9.56 -14.13
C ILE A 18 -4.19 8.49 -13.61
N GLN A 19 -5.40 8.42 -14.17
CA GLN A 19 -6.42 7.47 -13.69
C GLN A 19 -5.96 6.00 -13.78
N PRO A 20 -5.40 5.52 -14.92
CA PRO A 20 -4.93 4.14 -14.99
C PRO A 20 -3.81 3.81 -13.99
N ALA A 21 -2.92 4.78 -13.71
CA ALA A 21 -1.87 4.59 -12.72
C ALA A 21 -2.42 4.55 -11.30
N LEU A 22 -3.43 5.36 -10.97
CA LEU A 22 -4.09 5.33 -9.66
C LEU A 22 -4.82 4.01 -9.42
N ASP A 23 -5.58 3.54 -10.40
CA ASP A 23 -6.32 2.28 -10.29
C ASP A 23 -5.35 1.11 -10.09
N ALA A 24 -4.28 1.07 -10.89
CA ALA A 24 -3.22 0.08 -10.74
C ALA A 24 -2.52 0.19 -9.38
N MET A 25 -2.25 1.41 -8.90
CA MET A 25 -1.58 1.63 -7.62
C MET A 25 -2.41 1.09 -6.45
N ALA A 26 -3.71 1.37 -6.42
CA ALA A 26 -4.61 0.85 -5.39
C ALA A 26 -4.66 -0.68 -5.41
N VAL A 27 -4.94 -1.27 -6.58
CA VAL A 27 -5.03 -2.73 -6.74
C VAL A 27 -3.73 -3.43 -6.33
N GLN A 28 -2.58 -2.93 -6.81
CA GLN A 28 -1.29 -3.54 -6.50
C GLN A 28 -0.91 -3.39 -5.02
N LEU A 29 -1.24 -2.25 -4.40
CA LEU A 29 -0.97 -2.04 -2.98
C LEU A 29 -1.79 -3.00 -2.12
N LEU A 30 -3.12 -3.06 -2.33
CA LEU A 30 -3.99 -3.95 -1.56
C LEU A 30 -3.57 -5.41 -1.74
N ARG A 31 -3.35 -5.85 -2.99
CA ARG A 31 -2.87 -7.21 -3.27
C ARG A 31 -1.60 -7.56 -2.51
N ARG A 32 -0.60 -6.67 -2.49
CA ARG A 32 0.65 -6.93 -1.76
C ARG A 32 0.46 -6.91 -0.24
N MET A 33 -0.48 -6.13 0.27
CA MET A 33 -0.82 -6.14 1.69
C MET A 33 -1.52 -7.45 2.08
N ASP A 34 -2.42 -7.97 1.25
CA ASP A 34 -3.05 -9.28 1.40
C ASP A 34 -2.03 -10.43 1.36
N GLU A 35 -1.12 -10.42 0.37
CA GLU A 35 -0.01 -11.39 0.27
C GLU A 35 0.89 -11.33 1.51
N ALA A 36 1.10 -10.12 2.04
CA ALA A 36 1.79 -9.88 3.30
C ALA A 36 0.92 -10.12 4.54
N ARG A 37 -0.33 -10.58 4.41
CA ARG A 37 -1.29 -10.83 5.50
C ARG A 37 -1.46 -9.64 6.43
N ILE A 38 -1.44 -8.45 5.88
CA ILE A 38 -1.71 -7.19 6.59
C ILE A 38 -3.18 -6.89 6.35
N ALA A 39 -4.02 -7.03 7.38
CA ALA A 39 -5.42 -6.64 7.24
C ALA A 39 -5.54 -5.12 6.98
N HIS A 40 -6.47 -4.75 6.11
CA HIS A 40 -6.72 -3.37 5.70
C HIS A 40 -8.19 -3.17 5.32
N GLY A 41 -8.63 -1.92 5.31
CA GLY A 41 -9.90 -1.48 4.74
C GLY A 41 -9.76 -1.13 3.26
N GLU A 42 -10.59 -0.18 2.82
CA GLU A 42 -10.64 0.26 1.43
C GLU A 42 -9.50 1.22 1.06
N ALA A 43 -9.16 1.23 -0.23
CA ALA A 43 -8.24 2.20 -0.81
C ALA A 43 -9.02 3.32 -1.49
N ARG A 44 -8.64 4.57 -1.20
CA ARG A 44 -9.12 5.78 -1.89
C ARG A 44 -7.96 6.40 -2.64
N THR A 45 -8.17 6.71 -3.92
CA THR A 45 -7.15 7.29 -4.79
C THR A 45 -7.36 8.78 -4.98
N PHE A 46 -6.25 9.49 -5.16
CA PHE A 46 -6.23 10.93 -5.36
C PHE A 46 -5.16 11.28 -6.40
N GLY A 47 -5.42 12.25 -7.27
CA GLY A 47 -4.50 12.57 -8.35
C GLY A 47 -4.62 13.99 -8.85
N THR A 48 -3.50 14.50 -9.36
CA THR A 48 -3.38 15.79 -10.08
C THR A 48 -2.32 15.57 -11.17
N PRO A 49 -2.13 16.49 -12.13
CA PRO A 49 -1.06 16.35 -13.14
C PRO A 49 0.34 16.07 -12.55
N ARG A 50 0.61 16.51 -11.32
CA ARG A 50 1.92 16.38 -10.66
C ARG A 50 1.92 15.40 -9.48
N ARG A 51 0.89 14.55 -9.35
CA ARG A 51 0.70 13.72 -8.16
C ARG A 51 -0.13 12.47 -8.40
N LEU A 52 0.32 11.36 -7.84
CA LEU A 52 -0.48 10.16 -7.63
C LEU A 52 -0.49 9.84 -6.13
N ALA A 53 -1.64 9.56 -5.55
CA ALA A 53 -1.73 9.16 -4.15
C ALA A 53 -2.81 8.11 -3.89
N VAL A 54 -2.59 7.31 -2.86
CA VAL A 54 -3.56 6.36 -2.30
C VAL A 54 -3.55 6.46 -0.78
N LEU A 55 -4.75 6.48 -0.20
CA LEU A 55 -4.99 6.37 1.23
C LEU A 55 -5.74 5.06 1.47
N VAL A 56 -5.17 4.17 2.28
CA VAL A 56 -5.80 2.91 2.68
C VAL A 56 -6.22 3.03 4.13
N ASP A 57 -7.49 2.82 4.41
CA ASP A 57 -8.03 2.89 5.77
C ASP A 57 -7.84 1.56 6.52
N ASP A 58 -8.05 1.59 7.83
CA ASP A 58 -8.07 0.42 8.72
C ASP A 58 -6.89 -0.56 8.57
N VAL A 59 -5.68 -0.03 8.36
CA VAL A 59 -4.47 -0.85 8.25
C VAL A 59 -4.06 -1.37 9.63
N ALA A 60 -3.97 -2.70 9.72
CA ALA A 60 -3.52 -3.38 10.93
C ALA A 60 -2.06 -3.02 11.24
N PRO A 61 -1.70 -2.82 12.53
CA PRO A 61 -0.34 -2.44 12.91
C PRO A 61 0.67 -3.59 12.76
N LYS A 62 0.19 -4.83 12.63
CA LYS A 62 1.00 -6.04 12.46
C LYS A 62 0.38 -6.99 11.45
N GLN A 63 1.24 -7.69 10.72
CA GLN A 63 0.89 -8.85 9.90
C GLN A 63 0.27 -9.94 10.78
N ALA A 64 -0.74 -10.65 10.27
CA ALA A 64 -1.37 -11.76 10.98
C ALA A 64 -0.36 -12.90 11.23
N ALA A 65 -0.39 -13.44 12.46
CA ALA A 65 0.41 -14.61 12.81
C ALA A 65 -0.13 -15.86 12.12
N VAL A 66 0.76 -16.76 11.72
CA VAL A 66 0.38 -18.03 11.10
C VAL A 66 0.73 -19.15 12.07
N SER A 67 -0.25 -19.98 12.42
CA SER A 67 0.00 -21.22 13.14
C SER A 67 -0.07 -22.38 12.16
N THR A 68 1.03 -23.09 11.99
CA THR A 68 1.05 -24.37 11.27
C THR A 68 1.07 -25.51 12.27
N GLU A 69 0.36 -26.58 11.92
CA GLU A 69 0.34 -27.82 12.68
C GLU A 69 0.95 -28.92 11.82
N MET A 70 1.91 -29.65 12.36
CA MET A 70 2.50 -30.82 11.71
C MET A 70 2.16 -32.05 12.53
N ILE A 71 1.63 -33.09 11.87
CA ILE A 71 1.39 -34.39 12.48
C ILE A 71 2.66 -35.23 12.32
N GLY A 72 3.11 -35.79 13.43
CA GLY A 72 4.32 -36.59 13.56
C GLY A 72 4.04 -38.09 13.62
N PRO A 73 4.97 -38.89 14.15
CA PRO A 73 4.78 -40.32 14.30
C PRO A 73 3.69 -40.65 15.34
N PRO A 74 3.15 -41.89 15.32
CA PRO A 74 2.25 -42.37 16.36
C PRO A 74 2.89 -42.23 17.75
N ALA A 75 2.10 -41.87 18.76
CA ALA A 75 2.57 -41.70 20.14
C ALA A 75 3.28 -42.96 20.66
N LYS A 76 2.85 -44.16 20.24
CA LYS A 76 3.48 -45.44 20.58
C LYS A 76 4.92 -45.59 20.09
N VAL A 77 5.33 -44.84 19.07
CA VAL A 77 6.70 -44.83 18.52
C VAL A 77 7.49 -43.64 19.06
N ALA A 78 6.78 -42.62 19.52
CA ALA A 78 7.32 -41.38 20.08
C ALA A 78 7.77 -41.51 21.55
N TYR A 79 7.21 -42.46 22.30
CA TYR A 79 7.55 -42.72 23.69
C TYR A 79 8.16 -44.13 23.85
N ASP A 80 9.22 -44.25 24.65
CA ASP A 80 9.80 -45.54 25.03
C ASP A 80 8.99 -46.22 26.14
N ALA A 81 9.42 -47.42 26.55
CA ALA A 81 8.76 -48.19 27.60
C ALA A 81 8.82 -47.52 28.99
N GLU A 82 9.73 -46.57 29.18
CA GLU A 82 9.88 -45.78 30.42
C GLU A 82 9.15 -44.42 30.35
N GLY A 83 8.40 -44.15 29.26
CA GLY A 83 7.63 -42.93 29.08
C GLY A 83 8.47 -41.72 28.66
N ARG A 84 9.70 -41.91 28.19
CA ARG A 84 10.57 -40.85 27.67
C ARG A 84 10.41 -40.71 26.16
N LEU A 85 10.64 -39.50 25.66
CA LEU A 85 10.55 -39.23 24.23
C LEU A 85 11.72 -39.88 23.48
N THR A 86 11.41 -40.58 22.39
CA THR A 86 12.39 -41.33 21.59
C THR A 86 13.13 -40.42 20.61
N LEU A 87 14.20 -40.96 19.99
CA LEU A 87 14.91 -40.31 18.89
C LEU A 87 13.97 -39.93 17.72
N ALA A 88 12.86 -40.66 17.54
CA ALA A 88 11.86 -40.33 16.51
C ALA A 88 11.10 -39.04 16.85
N ALA A 89 10.80 -38.81 18.13
CA ALA A 89 10.21 -37.57 18.62
C ALA A 89 11.19 -36.39 18.54
N GLU A 90 12.47 -36.60 18.85
CA GLU A 90 13.53 -35.60 18.71
C GLU A 90 13.68 -35.13 17.26
N LYS A 91 13.86 -36.08 16.33
CA LYS A 91 13.96 -35.76 14.89
C LYS A 91 12.70 -35.08 14.35
N PHE A 92 11.54 -35.44 14.88
CA PHE A 92 10.29 -34.79 14.51
C PHE A 92 10.23 -33.34 15.01
N ALA A 93 10.63 -33.09 16.27
CA ALA A 93 10.69 -31.74 16.83
C ALA A 93 11.67 -30.83 16.05
N GLU A 94 12.86 -31.36 15.71
CA GLU A 94 13.84 -30.65 14.88
C GLU A 94 13.28 -30.33 13.49
N LYS A 95 12.67 -31.31 12.81
CA LYS A 95 12.03 -31.11 11.50
C LYS A 95 10.91 -30.08 11.56
N ALA A 96 10.13 -30.07 12.63
CA ALA A 96 9.05 -29.10 12.85
C ALA A 96 9.56 -27.73 13.34
N GLY A 97 10.85 -27.61 13.68
CA GLY A 97 11.46 -26.38 14.18
C GLY A 97 10.93 -25.94 15.55
N VAL A 98 10.50 -26.89 16.38
CA VAL A 98 10.01 -26.64 17.75
C VAL A 98 10.89 -27.37 18.77
N LYS A 99 10.86 -26.92 20.02
CA LYS A 99 11.50 -27.67 21.11
C LYS A 99 10.73 -28.98 21.34
N ILE A 100 11.44 -30.05 21.71
CA ILE A 100 10.82 -31.35 21.97
C ILE A 100 9.72 -31.30 23.03
N GLY A 101 9.89 -30.50 24.08
CA GLY A 101 8.85 -30.29 25.11
C GLY A 101 7.65 -29.47 24.66
N ALA A 102 7.65 -28.93 23.43
CA ALA A 102 6.52 -28.21 22.83
C ALA A 102 5.65 -29.12 21.94
N LEU A 103 5.99 -30.41 21.85
CA LEU A 103 5.15 -31.40 21.18
C LEU A 103 3.94 -31.75 22.05
N SER A 104 2.79 -31.97 21.40
CA SER A 104 1.55 -32.40 22.05
C SER A 104 1.03 -33.69 21.41
N ILE A 105 0.24 -34.47 22.12
CA ILE A 105 -0.45 -35.62 21.53
C ILE A 105 -1.83 -35.19 21.05
N ARG A 106 -2.22 -35.61 19.84
CA ARG A 106 -3.56 -35.47 19.32
C ARG A 106 -4.21 -36.83 19.16
N HIS A 107 -5.37 -37.00 19.79
CA HIS A 107 -6.21 -38.18 19.65
C HIS A 107 -6.97 -38.10 18.32
N THR A 108 -6.87 -39.15 17.50
CA THR A 108 -7.59 -39.27 16.23
C THR A 108 -8.24 -40.65 16.14
N GLU A 109 -9.20 -40.83 15.22
CA GLU A 109 -9.82 -42.14 14.97
C GLU A 109 -8.81 -43.23 14.56
N ARG A 110 -7.65 -42.83 14.03
CA ARG A 110 -6.56 -43.73 13.62
C ARG A 110 -5.51 -43.95 14.72
N GLY A 111 -5.74 -43.40 15.91
CA GLY A 111 -4.85 -43.49 17.06
C GLY A 111 -4.22 -42.15 17.45
N ASP A 112 -3.32 -42.21 18.43
CA ASP A 112 -2.66 -41.04 19.01
C ASP A 112 -1.40 -40.70 18.25
N TYR A 113 -1.23 -39.44 17.87
CA TYR A 113 -0.07 -38.94 17.13
C TYR A 113 0.58 -37.78 17.84
N LEU A 114 1.91 -37.67 17.73
CA LEU A 114 2.59 -36.43 18.06
C LEU A 114 2.16 -35.33 17.10
N VAL A 115 2.08 -34.12 17.63
CA VAL A 115 1.75 -32.92 16.88
C VAL A 115 2.69 -31.81 17.32
N ALA A 116 3.28 -31.13 16.34
CA ALA A 116 4.06 -29.92 16.55
C ALA A 116 3.25 -28.72 16.05
N ARG A 117 3.05 -27.74 16.92
CA ARG A 117 2.43 -26.47 16.55
C ARG A 117 3.51 -25.39 16.47
N LYS A 118 3.70 -24.81 15.29
CA LYS A 118 4.63 -23.70 15.08
C LYS A 118 3.83 -22.44 14.81
N THR A 119 4.03 -21.41 15.62
CA THR A 119 3.42 -20.09 15.40
C THR A 119 4.49 -19.10 14.94
N GLU A 120 4.36 -18.66 13.69
CA GLU A 120 5.16 -17.56 13.16
C GLU A 120 4.54 -16.24 13.61
N ARG A 121 5.26 -15.52 14.47
CA ARG A 121 4.81 -14.20 14.95
C ARG A 121 4.77 -13.21 13.80
N GLY A 122 3.70 -12.43 13.76
CA GLY A 122 3.55 -11.33 12.81
C GLY A 122 4.64 -10.27 12.93
N ARG A 123 5.04 -9.70 11.78
CA ARG A 123 5.96 -8.56 11.70
C ARG A 123 5.18 -7.25 11.80
N ALA A 124 5.84 -6.18 12.26
CA ALA A 124 5.25 -4.85 12.24
C ALA A 124 4.95 -4.43 10.79
N THR A 125 3.73 -3.96 10.55
CA THR A 125 3.27 -3.55 9.21
C THR A 125 4.19 -2.49 8.61
N ARG A 126 4.60 -1.51 9.42
CA ARG A 126 5.54 -0.46 9.00
C ARG A 126 6.89 -0.98 8.52
N THR A 127 7.33 -2.16 8.95
CA THR A 127 8.56 -2.80 8.46
C THR A 127 8.35 -3.45 7.10
N LEU A 128 7.20 -4.12 6.91
CA LEU A 128 6.82 -4.73 5.63
C LEU A 128 6.62 -3.68 4.55
N LEU A 129 5.96 -2.57 4.90
CA LEU A 129 5.69 -1.48 3.97
C LEU A 129 6.96 -0.80 3.42
N GLN A 130 8.09 -0.85 4.13
CA GLN A 130 9.36 -0.31 3.61
C GLN A 130 9.83 -1.02 2.35
N GLN A 131 9.45 -2.29 2.17
CA GLN A 131 9.74 -3.09 0.99
C GLN A 131 8.61 -3.00 -0.03
N ILE A 132 7.36 -3.13 0.43
CA ILE A 132 6.18 -3.15 -0.43
C ILE A 132 6.02 -1.83 -1.20
N LEU A 133 6.16 -0.66 -0.56
CA LEU A 133 5.84 0.61 -1.20
C LEU A 133 6.76 0.94 -2.41
N PRO A 134 8.10 0.79 -2.34
CA PRO A 134 8.96 0.88 -3.52
C PRO A 134 8.55 -0.05 -4.67
N GLU A 135 8.17 -1.29 -4.35
CA GLU A 135 7.75 -2.28 -5.35
C GLU A 135 6.44 -1.89 -6.02
N VAL A 136 5.49 -1.33 -5.28
CA VAL A 136 4.23 -0.79 -5.83
C VAL A 136 4.52 0.36 -6.78
N ILE A 137 5.36 1.32 -6.38
CA ILE A 137 5.72 2.48 -7.22
C ILE A 137 6.36 2.02 -8.53
N LEU A 138 7.32 1.09 -8.47
CA LEU A 138 8.04 0.62 -9.66
C LEU A 138 7.21 -0.29 -10.57
N ALA A 139 6.10 -0.84 -10.06
CA ALA A 139 5.20 -1.69 -10.83
C ALA A 139 4.09 -0.92 -11.56
N LEU A 140 3.99 0.41 -11.39
CA LEU A 140 2.94 1.19 -12.03
C LEU A 140 3.07 1.17 -13.55
N PRO A 141 1.99 0.85 -14.27
CA PRO A 141 2.01 0.80 -15.72
C PRO A 141 1.96 2.21 -16.29
N PHE A 142 2.88 2.51 -17.20
CA PHE A 142 2.82 3.74 -17.99
C PHE A 142 3.02 3.40 -19.47
N PRO A 143 2.27 4.01 -20.40
CA PRO A 143 2.45 3.80 -21.83
C PRO A 143 3.87 4.12 -22.31
N LYS A 144 4.51 5.12 -21.68
CA LYS A 144 5.94 5.39 -21.81
C LYS A 144 6.54 5.62 -20.43
N THR A 145 7.68 4.99 -20.19
CA THR A 145 8.51 5.24 -19.01
C THR A 145 9.79 5.94 -19.42
N MET A 146 10.43 6.59 -18.45
CA MET A 146 11.71 7.23 -18.62
C MET A 146 12.64 6.88 -17.46
N ARG A 147 13.93 6.83 -17.76
CA ARG A 147 15.02 6.89 -16.77
C ARG A 147 15.58 8.30 -16.80
N TRP A 148 15.98 8.83 -15.65
CA TRP A 148 16.51 10.19 -15.57
C TRP A 148 17.85 10.22 -14.82
N GLY A 149 18.78 11.01 -15.35
CA GLY A 149 20.16 11.07 -14.87
C GLY A 149 20.87 9.71 -14.96
N SER A 150 21.62 9.38 -13.92
CA SER A 150 22.32 8.08 -13.79
C SER A 150 21.50 7.01 -13.06
N LEU A 151 20.21 7.26 -12.81
CA LEU A 151 19.37 6.36 -12.03
C LEU A 151 18.89 5.16 -12.87
N LYS A 152 18.80 3.99 -12.22
CA LYS A 152 18.32 2.76 -12.85
C LYS A 152 16.80 2.62 -12.83
N ILE A 153 16.10 3.46 -12.06
CA ILE A 153 14.65 3.44 -11.94
C ILE A 153 13.99 3.99 -13.20
N ALA A 154 12.88 3.38 -13.61
CA ALA A 154 12.03 3.85 -14.69
C ALA A 154 10.65 4.19 -14.15
N PHE A 155 10.10 5.33 -14.54
CA PHE A 155 8.77 5.80 -14.12
C PHE A 155 8.15 6.67 -15.23
N GLY A 156 6.84 6.96 -15.17
CA GLY A 156 6.16 7.74 -16.22
C GLY A 156 6.71 9.16 -16.39
N ARG A 157 7.13 9.79 -15.30
CA ARG A 157 7.79 11.12 -15.21
C ARG A 157 8.80 11.15 -14.06
N PRO A 158 9.74 12.12 -14.01
CA PRO A 158 10.66 12.23 -12.90
C PRO A 158 9.89 12.41 -11.58
N ILE A 159 10.28 11.64 -10.56
CA ILE A 159 9.73 11.75 -9.21
C ILE A 159 10.48 12.87 -8.48
N HIS A 160 9.76 13.75 -7.81
CA HIS A 160 10.30 14.87 -7.03
C HIS A 160 10.16 14.68 -5.53
N ASN A 161 9.14 13.95 -5.10
CA ASN A 161 8.82 13.78 -3.68
C ASN A 161 8.08 12.46 -3.43
N LEU A 162 8.27 11.91 -2.23
CA LEU A 162 7.57 10.73 -1.76
C LEU A 162 7.03 10.97 -0.35
N VAL A 163 5.72 10.82 -0.17
CA VAL A 163 5.10 10.78 1.17
C VAL A 163 4.72 9.34 1.45
N ALA A 164 5.11 8.83 2.62
CA ALA A 164 4.72 7.49 3.04
C ALA A 164 4.51 7.48 4.56
N MET A 165 3.27 7.32 4.99
CA MET A 165 2.89 7.40 6.40
C MET A 165 1.90 6.31 6.78
N LEU A 166 2.02 5.78 7.99
CA LEU A 166 1.02 4.93 8.64
C LEU A 166 0.60 5.65 9.92
N GLY A 167 -0.60 6.24 9.92
CA GLY A 167 -1.04 7.19 10.95
C GLY A 167 -0.09 8.39 11.01
N ASP A 168 0.52 8.62 12.17
CA ASP A 168 1.49 9.71 12.40
C ASP A 168 2.95 9.33 12.12
N ARG A 169 3.22 8.06 11.75
CA ARG A 169 4.57 7.53 11.56
C ARG A 169 4.96 7.45 10.10
N VAL A 170 6.17 7.91 9.79
CA VAL A 170 6.76 7.76 8.46
C VAL A 170 7.15 6.29 8.21
N VAL A 171 6.80 5.78 7.04
CA VAL A 171 7.34 4.53 6.48
C VAL A 171 8.58 4.89 5.66
N ALA A 172 9.76 4.74 6.27
CA ALA A 172 11.01 5.20 5.66
C ALA A 172 11.54 4.22 4.59
N PHE A 173 11.68 4.69 3.36
CA PHE A 173 12.36 3.98 2.27
C PHE A 173 13.08 4.97 1.35
N ASN A 174 13.92 4.45 0.46
CA ASN A 174 14.59 5.23 -0.57
C ASN A 174 14.24 4.67 -1.95
N LEU A 175 13.92 5.54 -2.90
CA LEU A 175 13.70 5.17 -4.29
C LEU A 175 14.41 6.19 -5.19
N GLY A 176 15.39 5.73 -5.97
CA GLY A 176 16.14 6.60 -6.89
C GLY A 176 16.82 7.78 -6.21
N GLY A 177 17.29 7.62 -4.97
CA GLY A 177 17.88 8.70 -4.18
C GLY A 177 16.87 9.55 -3.40
N ILE A 178 15.58 9.40 -3.65
CA ILE A 178 14.51 10.15 -2.97
C ILE A 178 14.09 9.38 -1.72
N LYS A 179 14.18 10.04 -0.57
CA LYS A 179 13.70 9.47 0.71
C LYS A 179 12.22 9.77 0.89
N SER A 180 11.45 8.77 1.30
CA SER A 180 10.08 9.01 1.73
C SER A 180 10.02 9.84 3.03
N GLY A 181 8.96 10.61 3.19
CA GLY A 181 8.76 11.46 4.36
C GLY A 181 7.29 11.75 4.64
N ARG A 182 7.06 12.85 5.38
CA ARG A 182 5.73 13.38 5.71
C ARG A 182 5.40 14.69 4.98
N ALA A 183 6.35 15.23 4.22
CA ALA A 183 6.21 16.52 3.58
C ALA A 183 5.65 16.34 2.17
N THR A 184 4.46 16.87 1.92
CA THR A 184 3.87 17.02 0.60
C THR A 184 4.14 18.44 0.05
N ARG A 185 3.58 18.80 -1.11
CA ARG A 185 3.67 20.14 -1.71
C ARG A 185 2.29 20.73 -1.99
N GLY A 186 2.14 22.03 -1.77
CA GLY A 186 0.95 22.78 -2.14
C GLY A 186 0.86 23.06 -3.64
N HIS A 187 -0.12 23.87 -4.02
CA HIS A 187 -0.33 24.24 -5.42
C HIS A 187 0.90 24.96 -5.99
N PHE A 188 1.30 24.61 -7.21
CA PHE A 188 2.55 25.07 -7.82
C PHE A 188 2.67 26.60 -7.90
N PHE A 189 1.58 27.28 -8.24
CA PHE A 189 1.51 28.75 -8.30
C PHE A 189 0.87 29.41 -7.07
N MET A 190 -0.30 28.94 -6.63
CA MET A 190 -1.10 29.60 -5.59
C MET A 190 -0.60 29.37 -4.16
N HIS A 191 0.12 28.27 -3.91
CA HIS A 191 0.69 27.97 -2.59
C HIS A 191 2.02 27.21 -2.72
N PRO A 192 3.05 27.85 -3.31
CA PRO A 192 4.32 27.20 -3.57
C PRO A 192 5.03 26.88 -2.24
N GLY A 193 5.22 25.60 -1.94
CA GLY A 193 5.91 25.22 -0.71
C GLY A 193 5.67 23.79 -0.28
N LYS A 194 6.44 23.37 0.72
CA LYS A 194 6.27 22.08 1.39
C LYS A 194 5.22 22.21 2.49
N ILE A 195 4.39 21.18 2.64
CA ILE A 195 3.41 21.07 3.72
C ILE A 195 3.74 19.80 4.48
N SER A 196 3.97 19.92 5.78
CA SER A 196 4.22 18.76 6.63
C SER A 196 2.89 18.18 7.12
N LEU A 197 2.70 16.88 6.94
CA LEU A 197 1.55 16.16 7.45
C LEU A 197 1.84 15.66 8.87
N ALA A 198 0.91 15.92 9.79
CA ALA A 198 0.97 15.36 11.14
C ALA A 198 0.54 13.89 11.14
N ASP A 199 -0.49 13.56 10.36
CA ASP A 199 -1.12 12.25 10.25
C ASP A 199 -1.57 12.02 8.79
N ALA A 200 -1.56 10.76 8.34
CA ALA A 200 -2.00 10.34 7.02
C ALA A 200 -3.44 10.78 6.69
N ARG A 201 -4.35 10.82 7.66
CA ARG A 201 -5.77 11.14 7.45
C ARG A 201 -6.01 12.61 7.08
N HIS A 202 -5.11 13.51 7.49
CA HIS A 202 -5.24 14.93 7.18
C HIS A 202 -4.84 15.27 5.74
N TYR A 203 -4.47 14.28 4.93
CA TYR A 203 -3.93 14.46 3.60
C TYR A 203 -4.74 15.40 2.71
N VAL A 204 -6.04 15.12 2.57
CA VAL A 204 -6.94 15.85 1.68
C VAL A 204 -7.15 17.29 2.18
N ASP A 205 -7.46 17.45 3.47
CA ASP A 205 -7.73 18.77 4.06
C ASP A 205 -6.50 19.69 4.00
N ARG A 206 -5.31 19.16 4.32
CA ARG A 206 -4.06 19.94 4.25
C ARG A 206 -3.71 20.37 2.84
N LEU A 207 -4.05 19.57 1.83
CA LEU A 207 -3.84 19.94 0.44
C LEU A 207 -4.90 20.93 -0.04
N ARG A 208 -6.14 20.81 0.40
CA ARG A 208 -7.20 21.79 0.12
C ARG A 208 -6.85 23.17 0.68
N GLU A 209 -6.38 23.25 1.93
CA GLU A 209 -5.88 24.51 2.51
C GLU A 209 -4.76 25.14 1.66
N ALA A 210 -3.92 24.31 1.05
CA ALA A 210 -2.86 24.72 0.15
C ALA A 210 -3.27 24.78 -1.33
N GLN A 211 -4.55 25.01 -1.59
CA GLN A 211 -5.12 25.28 -2.91
C GLN A 211 -5.01 24.09 -3.89
N VAL A 212 -5.00 22.85 -3.39
CA VAL A 212 -4.98 21.63 -4.21
C VAL A 212 -6.21 20.79 -3.94
N ILE A 213 -7.08 20.66 -4.95
CA ILE A 213 -8.19 19.70 -4.95
C ILE A 213 -7.63 18.37 -5.46
N VAL A 214 -7.32 17.43 -4.57
CA VAL A 214 -6.72 16.13 -4.95
C VAL A 214 -7.72 15.05 -5.32
N ALA A 215 -8.97 15.16 -4.86
CA ALA A 215 -10.05 14.27 -5.25
C ALA A 215 -10.44 14.57 -6.70
N ILE A 216 -10.31 13.57 -7.57
CA ILE A 216 -10.56 13.74 -9.02
C ILE A 216 -12.03 14.05 -9.26
N ASP A 217 -12.96 13.38 -8.58
CA ASP A 217 -14.39 13.61 -8.76
C ASP A 217 -14.82 15.02 -8.31
N GLU A 218 -14.28 15.50 -7.20
CA GLU A 218 -14.51 16.89 -6.74
C GLU A 218 -13.99 17.89 -7.78
N ARG A 219 -12.79 17.65 -8.31
CA ARG A 219 -12.20 18.52 -9.34
C ARG A 219 -12.99 18.44 -10.64
N ARG A 220 -13.45 17.26 -11.04
CA ARG A 220 -14.28 17.03 -12.24
C ARG A 220 -15.58 17.82 -12.15
N GLN A 221 -16.25 17.75 -11.01
CA GLN A 221 -17.49 18.49 -10.76
C GLN A 221 -17.26 20.00 -10.85
N ALA A 222 -16.21 20.51 -10.19
CA ALA A 222 -15.87 21.93 -10.25
C ALA A 222 -15.56 22.42 -11.68
N VAL A 223 -14.87 21.60 -12.49
CA VAL A 223 -14.61 21.90 -13.91
C VAL A 223 -15.91 21.93 -14.71
N ALA A 224 -16.80 20.95 -14.53
CA ALA A 224 -18.08 20.90 -15.21
C ALA A 224 -18.93 22.15 -14.92
N GLU A 225 -19.05 22.52 -13.64
CA GLU A 225 -19.79 23.72 -13.21
C GLU A 225 -19.19 25.00 -13.79
N ALA A 226 -17.86 25.12 -13.82
CA ALA A 226 -17.18 26.27 -14.39
C ALA A 226 -17.39 26.39 -15.92
N VAL A 227 -17.33 25.27 -16.63
CA VAL A 227 -17.58 25.21 -18.08
C VAL A 227 -19.03 25.58 -18.40
N GLU A 228 -20.00 25.06 -17.64
CA GLU A 228 -21.39 25.44 -17.80
C GLU A 228 -21.65 26.92 -17.52
N ALA A 229 -21.07 27.47 -16.44
CA ALA A 229 -21.20 28.87 -16.12
C ALA A 229 -20.61 29.77 -17.22
N ALA A 230 -19.44 29.40 -17.76
CA ALA A 230 -18.82 30.10 -18.88
C ALA A 230 -19.70 30.07 -20.13
N ALA A 231 -20.24 28.90 -20.50
CA ALA A 231 -21.14 28.76 -21.65
C ALA A 231 -22.39 29.63 -21.50
N ARG A 232 -23.07 29.57 -20.34
CA ARG A 232 -24.24 30.42 -20.04
C ARG A 232 -23.92 31.90 -20.15
N SER A 233 -22.78 32.34 -19.62
CA SER A 233 -22.36 33.75 -19.67
C SER A 233 -22.13 34.25 -21.11
N ALA A 234 -21.74 33.36 -22.02
CA ALA A 234 -21.56 33.64 -23.43
C ALA A 234 -22.85 33.45 -24.27
N GLY A 235 -23.99 33.15 -23.63
CA GLY A 235 -25.26 32.86 -24.32
C GLY A 235 -25.29 31.52 -25.05
N GLY A 236 -24.37 30.60 -24.74
CA GLY A 236 -24.25 29.29 -25.35
C GLY A 236 -24.63 28.14 -24.41
N THR A 237 -24.54 26.93 -24.94
CA THR A 237 -24.74 25.66 -24.20
C THR A 237 -23.53 24.77 -24.35
N VAL A 238 -23.21 24.01 -23.30
CA VAL A 238 -22.12 23.03 -23.35
C VAL A 238 -22.55 21.85 -24.23
N ILE A 239 -21.66 21.42 -25.12
CA ILE A 239 -21.81 20.15 -25.83
C ILE A 239 -21.27 19.06 -24.91
N ASP A 240 -22.09 18.05 -24.60
CA ASP A 240 -21.70 16.97 -23.70
C ASP A 240 -20.59 16.12 -24.33
N ASP A 241 -19.43 16.12 -23.68
CA ASP A 241 -18.27 15.28 -24.01
C ASP A 241 -17.57 14.85 -22.70
N PRO A 242 -18.03 13.72 -22.12
CA PRO A 242 -17.48 13.23 -20.86
C PRO A 242 -15.98 12.92 -20.94
N ALA A 243 -15.50 12.46 -22.10
CA ALA A 243 -14.09 12.12 -22.29
C ALA A 243 -13.21 13.38 -22.29
N LEU A 244 -13.66 14.45 -22.95
CA LEU A 244 -12.97 15.74 -22.90
C LEU A 244 -12.97 16.32 -21.50
N LEU A 245 -14.09 16.23 -20.76
CA LEU A 245 -14.16 16.68 -19.37
C LEU A 245 -13.15 15.93 -18.49
N ASP A 246 -13.01 14.62 -18.67
CA ASP A 246 -12.04 13.80 -17.94
C ASP A 246 -10.59 14.19 -18.28
N ILE A 247 -10.30 14.49 -19.56
CA ILE A 247 -8.99 14.98 -19.98
C ILE A 247 -8.70 16.33 -19.32
N VAL A 248 -9.61 17.30 -19.43
CA VAL A 248 -9.43 18.66 -18.87
C VAL A 248 -9.27 18.62 -17.36
N THR A 249 -10.05 17.79 -16.66
CA THR A 249 -9.93 17.56 -15.20
C THR A 249 -8.52 17.11 -14.79
N ASN A 250 -7.83 16.40 -15.68
CA ASN A 250 -6.49 15.88 -15.48
C ASN A 250 -5.39 16.76 -16.11
N LEU A 251 -5.74 17.97 -16.57
CA LEU A 251 -4.80 19.02 -16.98
C LEU A 251 -4.72 20.18 -15.97
N VAL A 252 -5.61 20.20 -14.98
CA VAL A 252 -5.72 21.25 -13.95
C VAL A 252 -5.35 20.77 -12.57
#